data_AF-A0A8S1XXM8-F1
#
_entry.id   AF-A0A8S1XXM8-F1
#
_cell.length_a   1.000
_cell.length_b   1.000
_cell.length_c   1.000
_cell.angle_alpha   90.00
_cell.angle_beta   90.00
_cell.angle_gamma   90.00
#
_symmetry.space_group_name_H-M   'P 1'
#
loop_
_entity.id
_entity.type
_entity.pdbx_description
1 polymer ?
#
loop_
_entity_poly.entity_id
_entity_poly.type
_entity_poly.pdbx_seq_one_letter_code
_entity_poly.pdbx_strand_id
1 'polypeptide(L)'
;MLQECKSELASCKAKLISLSIKDMSKLLPMCKTSTSKNEVFILNDMIEKYDFDEEKERDNTKTSLRLLRNDVQRYIKELKGFTNSHEYYQKIESMANNITNEITDFKSKMSYQFDDLAQQEEALTDDLKIIEQKMDNYDVVQKQPIIKRKPMQNNEETVSELGLIKQKVDFIDEKIDQIKLLEPEDHREFLRVRTKHKGKISQNFINDCLKAIPFITEDQLMEQIENYNLLQQLEDEKKELLTEYKRKKEENKQIQLQQEQQQQEIEKQKQVKKPLVPKEERDKLKEEIKQWKIKRVTQKAIDEIEYDTKKDIEKQKSEMLKKEREEKKLQVQYYREQKLIEKQREQELKQVETMSKRYVSQEAIERIKMKENHLIEKKKSILEQKQKKQFDQEIKQQAREEDKYIKFAYVESKLNETTKAAELQKRQKFDPKIDQGKYADTFGGNLLGAGRRAIPGWRQNLG
;
A
#
# COMPACT_ATOMS: atom_id res chain seq x y z
N MET A 1 11.54 -31.47 14.36
CA MET A 1 10.20 -30.82 14.34
C MET A 1 10.28 -29.32 14.05
N LEU A 2 10.33 -28.41 15.04
CA LEU A 2 10.22 -26.96 14.76
C LEU A 2 11.43 -26.36 14.01
N GLN A 3 12.61 -26.93 14.22
CA GLN A 3 13.84 -26.57 13.49
C GLN A 3 13.82 -27.09 12.04
N GLU A 4 13.31 -28.31 11.83
CA GLU A 4 13.12 -28.91 10.50
C GLU A 4 12.10 -28.13 9.66
N CYS A 5 10.95 -27.77 10.24
CA CYS A 5 9.97 -26.96 9.53
C CYS A 5 10.52 -25.58 9.14
N LYS A 6 11.41 -24.98 9.96
CA LYS A 6 12.08 -23.72 9.61
C LYS A 6 13.08 -23.89 8.48
N SER A 7 13.84 -24.98 8.47
CA SER A 7 14.77 -25.28 7.36
C SER A 7 14.04 -25.62 6.06
N GLU A 8 12.92 -26.34 6.13
CA GLU A 8 12.08 -26.63 4.97
C GLU A 8 11.42 -25.36 4.44
N LEU A 9 10.91 -24.49 5.31
CA LEU A 9 10.36 -23.20 4.91
C LEU A 9 11.42 -22.29 4.27
N ALA A 10 12.65 -22.31 4.78
CA ALA A 10 13.77 -21.60 4.17
C ALA A 10 14.17 -22.19 2.81
N SER A 11 14.17 -23.52 2.66
CA SER A 11 14.43 -24.21 1.39
C SER A 11 13.35 -23.92 0.35
N CYS A 12 12.07 -23.94 0.76
CA CYS A 12 10.94 -23.59 -0.10
C CYS A 12 10.99 -22.12 -0.53
N LYS A 13 11.33 -21.18 0.37
CA LYS A 13 11.55 -19.77 0.02
C LYS A 13 12.71 -19.61 -0.96
N ALA A 14 13.83 -20.31 -0.75
CA ALA A 14 14.95 -20.27 -1.68
C ALA A 14 14.59 -20.83 -3.06
N LYS A 15 13.80 -21.91 -3.11
CA LYS A 15 13.27 -22.48 -4.36
C LYS A 15 12.29 -21.52 -5.06
N LEU A 16 11.43 -20.84 -4.30
CA LEU A 16 10.52 -19.82 -4.82
C LEU A 16 11.26 -18.62 -5.42
N ILE A 17 12.34 -18.18 -4.76
CA ILE A 17 13.23 -17.12 -5.25
C ILE A 17 14.01 -17.60 -6.48
N SER A 18 14.42 -18.86 -6.57
CA SER A 18 15.04 -19.39 -7.80
C SER A 18 14.05 -19.55 -8.96
N LEU A 19 12.77 -19.79 -8.64
CA LEU A 19 11.66 -19.77 -9.61
C LEU A 19 11.19 -18.35 -9.94
N SER A 20 11.76 -17.32 -9.29
CA SER A 20 11.54 -15.93 -9.66
C SER A 20 11.95 -15.70 -11.11
N ILE A 21 10.96 -15.27 -11.90
CA ILE A 21 10.93 -14.39 -13.08
C ILE A 21 12.15 -14.36 -14.01
N LYS A 22 13.38 -14.22 -13.51
CA LYS A 22 14.62 -14.40 -14.27
C LYS A 22 14.68 -15.75 -15.00
N ASP A 23 14.16 -16.83 -14.41
CA ASP A 23 14.09 -18.14 -15.07
C ASP A 23 12.75 -18.43 -15.78
N MET A 24 11.66 -17.72 -15.46
CA MET A 24 10.40 -17.80 -16.25
C MET A 24 10.63 -17.40 -17.71
N SER A 25 11.49 -16.41 -17.96
CA SER A 25 11.89 -16.00 -19.31
C SER A 25 12.63 -17.10 -20.11
N LYS A 26 13.23 -18.08 -19.43
CA LYS A 26 13.88 -19.25 -20.05
C LYS A 26 12.94 -20.44 -20.19
N LEU A 27 11.92 -20.53 -19.33
CA LEU A 27 10.95 -21.62 -19.29
C LEU A 27 9.76 -21.42 -20.23
N LEU A 28 9.43 -20.17 -20.58
CA LEU A 28 8.31 -19.85 -21.48
C LEU A 28 8.74 -19.87 -22.95
N PRO A 29 8.19 -20.79 -23.80
CA PRO A 29 8.52 -20.87 -25.23
C PRO A 29 8.23 -19.60 -26.03
N MET A 30 7.41 -18.70 -25.48
CA MET A 30 7.02 -17.41 -26.07
C MET A 30 8.10 -16.33 -25.94
N CYS A 31 9.05 -16.48 -25.02
CA CYS A 31 10.13 -15.51 -24.76
C CYS A 31 11.37 -15.73 -25.66
N LYS A 32 11.20 -16.21 -26.89
CA LYS A 32 12.33 -16.51 -27.79
C LYS A 32 12.91 -15.28 -28.49
N THR A 33 12.13 -14.21 -28.62
CA THR A 33 12.54 -12.96 -29.28
C THR A 33 12.98 -11.92 -28.24
N SER A 34 13.88 -11.02 -28.64
CA SER A 34 14.31 -9.87 -27.83
C SER A 34 13.11 -9.01 -27.39
N THR A 35 12.13 -8.83 -28.28
CA THR A 35 10.92 -8.03 -28.04
C THR A 35 10.06 -8.60 -26.93
N SER A 36 9.72 -9.90 -26.96
CA SER A 36 8.87 -10.51 -25.94
C SER A 36 9.55 -10.60 -24.57
N LYS A 37 10.89 -10.71 -24.53
CA LYS A 37 11.64 -10.60 -23.27
C LYS A 37 11.56 -9.20 -22.66
N ASN A 38 11.64 -8.17 -23.49
CA ASN A 38 11.49 -6.79 -23.04
C ASN A 38 10.06 -6.50 -22.54
N GLU A 39 9.03 -7.03 -23.22
CA GLU A 39 7.64 -6.90 -22.78
C GLU A 39 7.41 -7.56 -21.40
N VAL A 40 7.92 -8.78 -21.20
CA VAL A 40 7.84 -9.45 -19.90
C VAL A 40 8.61 -8.69 -18.82
N PHE A 41 9.76 -8.10 -19.16
CA PHE A 41 10.52 -7.27 -18.23
C PHE A 41 9.76 -5.99 -17.85
N ILE A 42 9.11 -5.33 -18.80
CA ILE A 42 8.27 -4.14 -18.56
C ILE A 42 7.09 -4.50 -17.66
N LEU A 43 6.39 -5.60 -17.94
CA LEU A 43 5.27 -6.07 -17.10
C LEU A 43 5.74 -6.38 -15.68
N ASN A 44 6.94 -6.95 -15.51
CA ASN A 44 7.49 -7.20 -14.19
C ASN A 44 7.85 -5.91 -13.44
N ASP A 45 8.49 -4.95 -14.12
CA ASP A 45 8.79 -3.64 -13.54
C ASP A 45 7.51 -2.90 -13.12
N MET A 46 6.41 -3.08 -13.88
CA MET A 46 5.10 -2.59 -13.50
C MET A 46 4.56 -3.30 -12.24
N ILE A 47 4.61 -4.63 -12.18
CA ILE A 47 4.17 -5.40 -11.00
C ILE A 47 4.96 -4.98 -9.75
N GLU A 48 6.29 -4.90 -9.83
CA GLU A 48 7.13 -4.49 -8.70
C GLU A 48 6.81 -3.06 -8.22
N LYS A 49 6.48 -2.15 -9.15
CA LYS A 49 6.02 -0.80 -8.79
C LYS A 49 4.66 -0.83 -8.09
N TYR A 50 3.70 -1.61 -8.60
CA TYR A 50 2.39 -1.77 -7.96
C TYR A 50 2.51 -2.37 -6.55
N ASP A 51 3.30 -3.42 -6.37
CA ASP A 51 3.55 -4.03 -5.05
C ASP A 51 4.16 -3.02 -4.07
N PHE A 52 5.10 -2.19 -4.54
CA PHE A 52 5.72 -1.15 -3.73
C PHE A 52 4.73 -0.05 -3.34
N ASP A 53 3.91 0.41 -4.29
CA ASP A 53 2.90 1.44 -4.03
C ASP A 53 1.80 0.91 -3.10
N GLU A 54 1.37 -0.35 -3.25
CA GLU A 54 0.41 -0.99 -2.34
C GLU A 54 0.96 -1.07 -0.90
N GLU A 55 2.20 -1.51 -0.71
CA GLU A 55 2.84 -1.55 0.61
C GLU A 55 2.93 -0.13 1.22
N LYS A 56 3.33 0.86 0.42
CA LYS A 56 3.43 2.25 0.85
C LYS A 56 2.07 2.81 1.28
N GLU A 57 1.01 2.56 0.51
CA GLU A 57 -0.35 2.97 0.87
C GLU A 57 -0.85 2.28 2.14
N ARG A 58 -0.58 0.99 2.27
CA ARG A 58 -0.90 0.20 3.47
C ARG A 58 -0.20 0.75 4.71
N ASP A 59 1.09 1.08 4.61
CA ASP A 59 1.85 1.63 5.73
C ASP A 59 1.44 3.06 6.07
N ASN A 60 1.09 3.88 5.08
CA ASN A 60 0.52 5.21 5.29
C ASN A 60 -0.81 5.11 6.05
N THR A 61 -1.71 4.23 5.62
CA THR A 61 -3.01 4.00 6.25
C THR A 61 -2.86 3.49 7.68
N LYS A 62 -1.98 2.51 7.92
CA LYS A 62 -1.66 2.02 9.27
C LYS A 62 -1.10 3.14 10.16
N THR A 63 -0.28 4.02 9.61
CA THR A 63 0.31 5.14 10.35
C THR A 63 -0.75 6.17 10.72
N SER A 64 -1.60 6.58 9.79
CA SER A 64 -2.74 7.48 10.04
C SER A 64 -3.69 6.93 11.10
N LEU A 65 -4.06 5.64 11.01
CA LEU A 65 -4.91 4.99 12.02
C LEU A 65 -4.25 4.92 13.40
N ARG A 66 -2.92 4.73 13.44
CA ARG A 66 -2.17 4.71 14.71
C ARG A 66 -2.14 6.09 15.36
N LEU A 67 -1.95 7.16 14.59
CA LEU A 67 -1.99 8.54 15.08
C LEU A 67 -3.37 8.86 15.65
N LEU A 68 -4.42 8.63 14.87
CA LEU A 68 -5.80 8.84 15.31
C LEU A 68 -6.13 8.06 16.59
N ARG A 69 -5.70 6.80 16.68
CA ARG A 69 -5.85 6.00 17.91
C ARG A 69 -5.14 6.64 19.10
N ASN A 70 -3.94 7.18 18.92
CA ASN A 70 -3.19 7.84 19.98
C ASN A 70 -3.89 9.12 20.44
N ASP A 71 -4.44 9.91 19.52
CA ASP A 71 -5.19 11.12 19.83
C ASP A 71 -6.49 10.82 20.58
N VAL A 72 -7.22 9.78 20.16
CA VAL A 72 -8.38 9.27 20.91
C VAL A 72 -7.97 8.78 22.31
N GLN A 73 -6.86 8.07 22.44
CA GLN A 73 -6.38 7.64 23.76
C GLN A 73 -5.97 8.82 24.65
N ARG A 74 -5.36 9.86 24.09
CA ARG A 74 -5.01 11.09 24.78
C ARG A 74 -6.27 11.83 25.24
N TYR A 75 -7.26 11.95 24.38
CA TYR A 75 -8.56 12.50 24.70
C TYR A 75 -9.24 11.75 25.85
N ILE A 76 -9.27 10.42 25.81
CA ILE A 76 -9.83 9.59 26.90
C ILE A 76 -9.06 9.79 28.22
N LYS A 77 -7.73 9.92 28.19
CA LYS A 77 -6.93 10.18 29.41
C LYS A 77 -7.25 11.55 30.01
N GLU A 78 -7.37 12.57 29.17
CA GLU A 78 -7.71 13.92 29.60
C GLU A 78 -9.14 13.97 30.17
N LEU A 79 -10.09 13.25 29.58
CA LEU A 79 -11.45 13.09 30.11
C LEU A 79 -11.50 12.47 31.52
N LYS A 80 -10.55 11.60 31.86
CA LYS A 80 -10.46 10.98 33.20
C LYS A 80 -9.91 11.94 34.26
N GLY A 81 -9.17 12.97 33.86
CA GLY A 81 -8.59 13.99 34.74
C GLY A 81 -9.51 15.18 34.99
N PHE A 82 -10.82 14.93 35.12
CA PHE A 82 -11.86 15.97 35.12
C PHE A 82 -11.59 17.08 36.13
N THR A 83 -11.59 18.33 35.64
CA THR A 83 -11.58 19.54 36.46
C THR A 83 -12.70 20.45 35.98
N ASN A 84 -13.49 21.01 36.90
CA ASN A 84 -14.63 21.85 36.55
C ASN A 84 -14.18 23.30 36.23
N SER A 85 -13.26 23.43 35.27
CA SER A 85 -12.68 24.69 34.79
C SER A 85 -13.14 24.96 33.36
N HIS A 86 -13.43 26.22 33.03
CA HIS A 86 -13.80 26.61 31.67
C HIS A 86 -12.70 26.28 30.64
N GLU A 87 -11.43 26.44 31.02
CA GLU A 87 -10.28 26.09 30.18
C GLU A 87 -10.22 24.58 29.88
N TYR A 88 -10.66 23.73 30.83
CA TYR A 88 -10.72 22.29 30.62
C TYR A 88 -11.78 21.92 29.57
N TYR A 89 -12.97 22.53 29.63
CA TYR A 89 -14.01 22.29 28.63
C TYR A 89 -13.57 22.73 27.22
N GLN A 90 -12.96 23.91 27.08
CA GLN A 90 -12.41 24.36 25.79
C GLN A 90 -11.33 23.41 25.25
N LYS A 91 -10.45 22.92 26.14
CA LYS A 91 -9.38 21.97 25.77
C LYS A 91 -9.95 20.63 25.27
N ILE A 92 -10.96 20.09 25.95
CA ILE A 92 -11.63 18.84 25.57
C ILE A 92 -12.42 19.02 24.26
N GLU A 93 -13.15 20.12 24.11
CA GLU A 93 -13.87 20.47 22.90
C GLU A 93 -12.93 20.60 21.69
N SER A 94 -11.80 21.30 21.86
CA SER A 94 -10.77 21.41 20.81
C SER A 94 -10.19 20.04 20.43
N MET A 95 -9.88 19.17 21.39
CA MET A 95 -9.42 17.80 21.08
C MET A 95 -10.48 16.97 20.36
N ALA A 96 -11.76 17.07 20.76
CA ALA A 96 -12.85 16.35 20.11
C ALA A 96 -13.06 16.83 18.67
N ASN A 97 -13.03 18.15 18.44
CA ASN A 97 -13.13 18.73 17.10
C ASN A 97 -11.95 18.33 16.21
N ASN A 98 -10.72 18.34 16.74
CA ASN A 98 -9.55 17.88 15.99
C ASN A 98 -9.66 16.41 15.58
N ILE A 99 -10.05 15.52 16.50
CA ILE A 99 -10.27 14.10 16.20
C ILE A 99 -11.37 13.93 15.14
N THR A 100 -12.46 14.69 15.25
CA THR A 100 -13.58 14.63 14.30
C THR A 100 -13.15 15.09 12.91
N ASN A 101 -12.36 16.18 12.84
CA ASN A 101 -11.80 16.68 11.59
C ASN A 101 -10.83 15.66 10.97
N GLU A 102 -9.91 15.08 11.75
CA GLU A 102 -8.99 14.05 11.27
C GLU A 102 -9.73 12.79 10.75
N ILE A 103 -10.81 12.35 11.43
CA ILE A 103 -11.65 11.25 10.95
C ILE A 103 -12.33 11.62 9.63
N THR A 104 -12.83 12.85 9.52
CA THR A 104 -13.54 13.32 8.33
C THR A 104 -12.58 13.43 7.15
N ASP A 105 -11.40 14.01 7.34
CA ASP A 105 -10.34 14.10 6.33
C ASP A 105 -9.87 12.71 5.89
N PHE A 106 -9.66 11.79 6.85
CA PHE A 106 -9.30 10.41 6.56
C PHE A 106 -10.38 9.71 5.70
N LYS A 107 -11.66 9.84 6.06
CA LYS A 107 -12.77 9.25 5.28
C LYS A 107 -12.87 9.85 3.88
N SER A 108 -12.76 11.18 3.76
CA SER A 108 -12.80 11.85 2.46
C SER A 108 -11.66 11.41 1.56
N LYS A 109 -10.45 11.28 2.11
CA LYS A 109 -9.29 10.77 1.37
C LYS A 109 -9.48 9.32 0.92
N MET A 110 -9.97 8.45 1.81
CA MET A 110 -10.25 7.06 1.46
C MET A 110 -11.36 6.93 0.39
N SER A 111 -12.40 7.75 0.46
CA SER A 111 -13.46 7.78 -0.55
C SER A 111 -12.91 8.17 -1.92
N TYR A 112 -12.11 9.24 -1.98
CA TYR A 112 -11.49 9.67 -3.23
C TYR A 112 -10.58 8.59 -3.84
N GLN A 113 -9.76 7.92 -3.02
CA GLN A 113 -8.90 6.83 -3.49
C GLN A 113 -9.73 5.63 -3.99
N PHE A 114 -10.84 5.32 -3.32
CA PHE A 114 -11.73 4.24 -3.75
C PHE A 114 -12.39 4.55 -5.09
N ASP A 115 -12.88 5.78 -5.27
CA ASP A 115 -13.53 6.22 -6.51
C ASP A 115 -12.52 6.23 -7.69
N ASP A 116 -11.28 6.68 -7.46
CA ASP A 116 -10.21 6.65 -8.46
C ASP A 116 -9.85 5.21 -8.87
N LEU A 117 -9.72 4.30 -7.91
CA LEU A 117 -9.47 2.88 -8.18
C LEU A 117 -10.64 2.22 -8.93
N ALA A 118 -11.88 2.54 -8.56
CA ALA A 118 -13.06 2.03 -9.24
C ALA A 118 -13.12 2.49 -10.71
N GLN A 119 -12.76 3.75 -10.97
CA GLN A 119 -12.67 4.28 -12.34
C GLN A 119 -11.57 3.60 -13.15
N GLN A 120 -10.42 3.34 -12.53
CA GLN A 120 -9.32 2.60 -13.18
C GLN A 120 -9.70 1.15 -13.47
N GLU A 121 -10.39 0.48 -12.56
CA GLU A 121 -10.90 -0.88 -12.74
C GLU A 121 -11.90 -0.94 -13.91
N GLU A 122 -12.83 0.01 -13.98
CA GLU A 122 -13.79 0.12 -15.10
C GLU A 122 -13.07 0.31 -16.44
N ALA A 123 -12.11 1.24 -16.50
CA ALA A 123 -11.33 1.48 -17.71
C ALA A 123 -10.53 0.25 -18.15
N LEU A 124 -9.87 -0.45 -17.22
CA LEU A 124 -9.13 -1.68 -17.52
C LEU A 124 -10.07 -2.82 -17.94
N THR A 125 -11.27 -2.89 -17.36
CA THR A 125 -12.29 -3.86 -17.74
C THR A 125 -12.75 -3.64 -19.18
N ASP A 126 -12.96 -2.39 -19.57
CA ASP A 126 -13.32 -2.04 -20.95
C ASP A 126 -12.17 -2.31 -21.93
N ASP A 127 -10.93 -2.01 -21.56
CA ASP A 127 -9.75 -2.38 -22.34
C ASP A 127 -9.66 -3.91 -22.53
N LEU A 128 -9.92 -4.68 -21.47
CA LEU A 128 -9.96 -6.14 -21.55
C LEU A 128 -11.07 -6.64 -22.49
N LYS A 129 -12.27 -6.07 -22.43
CA LYS A 129 -13.36 -6.40 -23.38
C LYS A 129 -12.96 -6.10 -24.82
N ILE A 130 -12.30 -4.97 -25.07
CA ILE A 130 -11.81 -4.61 -26.41
C ILE A 130 -10.76 -5.63 -26.88
N ILE A 131 -9.85 -6.06 -26.01
CA ILE A 131 -8.84 -7.08 -26.33
C ILE A 131 -9.51 -8.43 -26.59
N GLU A 132 -10.49 -8.83 -25.78
CA GLU A 132 -11.27 -10.07 -25.95
C GLU A 132 -11.97 -10.08 -27.31
N GLN A 133 -12.70 -9.00 -27.66
CA GLN A 133 -13.30 -8.84 -28.99
C GLN A 133 -12.26 -8.90 -30.11
N LYS A 134 -11.07 -8.34 -29.91
CA LYS A 134 -9.97 -8.43 -30.89
C LYS A 134 -9.42 -9.85 -31.00
N MET A 135 -9.37 -10.61 -29.91
CA MET A 135 -8.94 -12.01 -29.91
C MET A 135 -9.95 -12.92 -30.60
N ASP A 136 -11.26 -12.74 -30.36
CA ASP A 136 -12.32 -13.46 -31.07
C ASP A 136 -12.28 -13.22 -32.58
N ASN A 137 -11.92 -12.00 -32.97
CA ASN A 137 -11.71 -11.64 -34.38
C ASN A 137 -10.34 -12.09 -34.92
N TYR A 138 -9.37 -12.49 -34.07
CA TYR A 138 -8.02 -12.85 -34.47
C TYR A 138 -7.96 -14.20 -35.20
N ASP A 139 -8.77 -15.17 -34.78
CA ASP A 139 -8.89 -16.48 -35.45
C ASP A 139 -9.53 -16.39 -36.84
N VAL A 140 -10.34 -15.36 -37.09
CA VAL A 140 -10.93 -15.06 -38.41
C VAL A 140 -9.89 -14.46 -39.36
N VAL A 141 -8.93 -13.69 -38.85
CA VAL A 141 -7.89 -13.02 -39.65
C VAL A 141 -6.76 -13.98 -40.07
N GLN A 142 -6.42 -14.97 -39.25
CA GLN A 142 -5.37 -15.96 -39.57
C GLN A 142 -5.71 -16.88 -40.77
N LYS A 143 -6.99 -17.02 -41.13
CA LYS A 143 -7.43 -17.81 -42.30
C LYS A 143 -7.35 -17.05 -43.63
N GLN A 144 -6.96 -15.77 -43.62
CA GLN A 144 -6.73 -15.02 -44.86
C GLN A 144 -5.24 -14.97 -45.19
N PRO A 145 -4.85 -15.18 -46.47
CA PRO A 145 -3.45 -15.13 -46.87
C PRO A 145 -2.87 -13.74 -46.59
N ILE A 146 -1.74 -13.72 -45.89
CA ILE A 146 -1.03 -12.51 -45.46
C ILE A 146 -0.57 -11.72 -46.68
N ILE A 147 -1.35 -10.72 -47.07
CA ILE A 147 -0.92 -9.66 -48.00
C ILE A 147 -0.16 -8.63 -47.17
N LYS A 148 1.14 -8.52 -47.40
CA LYS A 148 2.02 -7.51 -46.79
C LYS A 148 1.47 -6.11 -47.12
N ARG A 149 0.88 -5.42 -46.14
CA ARG A 149 0.48 -4.01 -46.28
C ARG A 149 1.60 -3.08 -45.81
N LYS A 150 1.92 -2.09 -46.63
CA LYS A 150 2.81 -0.95 -46.29
C LYS A 150 2.15 -0.05 -45.24
N PRO A 151 2.94 0.70 -44.45
CA PRO A 151 2.41 1.57 -43.41
C PRO A 151 1.61 2.72 -44.04
N MET A 152 0.39 2.89 -43.54
CA MET A 152 -0.58 3.87 -44.00
C MET A 152 -0.22 5.23 -43.40
N GLN A 153 0.01 6.22 -44.25
CA GLN A 153 0.11 7.61 -43.84
C GLN A 153 -1.25 8.07 -43.30
N ASN A 154 -1.24 8.65 -42.10
CA ASN A 154 -2.37 9.36 -41.53
C ASN A 154 -2.71 10.53 -42.44
N ASN A 155 -3.83 10.43 -43.15
CA ASN A 155 -4.51 11.58 -43.71
C ASN A 155 -5.77 11.82 -42.88
N GLU A 156 -5.84 13.04 -42.36
CA GLU A 156 -6.97 13.61 -41.65
C GLU A 156 -8.26 13.49 -42.49
N GLU A 157 -9.33 13.13 -41.78
CA GLU A 157 -10.75 13.32 -42.06
C GLU A 157 -11.15 13.68 -43.49
N THR A 158 -11.14 12.65 -44.35
CA THR A 158 -12.25 12.49 -45.29
C THR A 158 -13.06 11.32 -44.77
N VAL A 159 -14.27 11.58 -44.27
CA VAL A 159 -15.20 10.50 -43.91
C VAL A 159 -15.43 9.70 -45.19
N SER A 160 -14.74 8.58 -45.31
CA SER A 160 -14.89 7.69 -46.46
C SER A 160 -16.37 7.33 -46.59
N GLU A 161 -16.91 7.30 -47.80
CA GLU A 161 -18.33 6.96 -48.02
C GLU A 161 -18.72 5.60 -47.40
N LEU A 162 -17.76 4.68 -47.26
CA LEU A 162 -17.95 3.42 -46.53
C LEU A 162 -18.10 3.63 -45.02
N GLY A 163 -17.37 4.60 -44.46
CA GLY A 163 -17.49 5.02 -43.06
C GLY A 163 -18.87 5.61 -42.78
N LEU A 164 -19.42 6.41 -43.70
CA LEU A 164 -20.77 6.96 -43.56
C LEU A 164 -21.86 5.88 -43.61
N ILE A 165 -21.73 4.89 -44.49
CA ILE A 165 -22.66 3.74 -44.52
C ILE A 165 -22.56 2.94 -43.22
N LYS A 166 -21.34 2.75 -42.69
CA LYS A 166 -21.14 2.05 -41.41
C LYS A 166 -21.82 2.79 -40.25
N GLN A 167 -21.64 4.10 -40.15
CA GLN A 167 -22.31 4.92 -39.13
C GLN A 167 -23.84 4.82 -39.22
N LYS A 168 -24.41 4.77 -40.43
CA LYS A 168 -25.85 4.56 -40.61
C LYS A 168 -26.31 3.19 -40.15
N VAL A 169 -25.52 2.14 -40.37
CA VAL A 169 -25.81 0.79 -39.87
C VAL A 169 -25.76 0.77 -38.35
N ASP A 170 -24.73 1.37 -37.75
CA ASP A 170 -24.58 1.45 -36.29
C ASP A 170 -25.78 2.21 -35.66
N PHE A 171 -26.24 3.30 -36.28
CA PHE A 171 -27.43 4.04 -35.85
C PHE A 171 -28.74 3.24 -35.96
N ILE A 172 -28.87 2.37 -36.97
CA ILE A 172 -30.02 1.47 -37.07
C ILE A 172 -29.97 0.41 -35.98
N ASP A 173 -28.79 -0.10 -35.65
CA ASP A 173 -28.61 -1.08 -34.57
C ASP A 173 -28.97 -0.48 -33.20
N GLU A 174 -28.53 0.75 -32.92
CA GLU A 174 -28.95 1.49 -31.73
C GLU A 174 -30.48 1.69 -31.66
N LYS A 175 -31.12 1.96 -32.81
CA LYS A 175 -32.59 2.09 -32.87
C LYS A 175 -33.30 0.76 -32.63
N ILE A 176 -32.77 -0.35 -33.16
CA ILE A 176 -33.33 -1.69 -32.95
C ILE A 176 -33.27 -2.05 -31.46
N ASP A 177 -32.15 -1.77 -30.79
CA ASP A 177 -31.97 -2.07 -29.36
C ASP A 177 -32.90 -1.26 -28.45
N GLN A 178 -33.37 -0.09 -28.89
CA GLN A 178 -34.31 0.75 -28.15
C GLN A 178 -35.78 0.29 -28.27
N ILE A 179 -36.10 -0.58 -29.23
CA ILE A 179 -37.48 -1.06 -29.43
C ILE A 179 -37.84 -2.07 -28.34
N LYS A 180 -38.84 -1.71 -27.52
CA LYS A 180 -39.38 -2.60 -26.48
C LYS A 180 -40.31 -3.63 -27.09
N LEU A 181 -39.83 -4.87 -27.18
CA LEU A 181 -40.63 -6.03 -27.56
C LEU A 181 -41.24 -6.71 -26.33
N LEU A 182 -42.27 -7.52 -26.56
CA LEU A 182 -42.81 -8.46 -25.57
C LEU A 182 -41.72 -9.41 -25.06
N GLU A 183 -41.97 -9.97 -23.87
CA GLU A 183 -41.16 -11.06 -23.32
C GLU A 183 -41.03 -12.22 -24.32
N PRO A 184 -39.91 -12.97 -24.33
CA PRO A 184 -39.64 -13.98 -25.35
C PRO A 184 -40.73 -15.05 -25.51
N GLU A 185 -41.43 -15.40 -24.43
CA GLU A 185 -42.54 -16.35 -24.41
C GLU A 185 -43.78 -15.77 -25.10
N ASP A 186 -44.15 -14.54 -24.76
CA ASP A 186 -45.31 -13.83 -25.29
C ASP A 186 -45.09 -13.39 -26.74
N HIS A 187 -43.86 -13.01 -27.09
CA HIS A 187 -43.47 -12.67 -28.44
C HIS A 187 -43.57 -13.89 -29.38
N ARG A 188 -43.17 -15.08 -28.92
CA ARG A 188 -43.34 -16.33 -29.68
C ARG A 188 -44.81 -16.61 -29.99
N GLU A 189 -45.67 -16.38 -29.01
CA GLU A 189 -47.10 -16.59 -29.17
C GLU A 189 -47.74 -15.53 -30.09
N PHE A 190 -47.31 -14.27 -29.99
CA PHE A 190 -47.66 -13.20 -30.93
C PHE A 190 -47.32 -13.57 -32.38
N LEU A 191 -46.10 -14.05 -32.64
CA LEU A 191 -45.67 -14.49 -33.97
C LEU A 191 -46.50 -15.68 -34.48
N ARG A 192 -46.87 -16.62 -33.59
CA ARG A 192 -47.73 -17.76 -33.94
C ARG A 192 -49.12 -17.31 -34.39
N VAL A 193 -49.72 -16.33 -33.70
CA VAL A 193 -51.01 -15.78 -34.10
C VAL A 193 -50.88 -14.94 -35.38
N ARG A 194 -49.80 -14.18 -35.54
CA ARG A 194 -49.53 -13.37 -36.75
C ARG A 194 -49.38 -14.24 -38.00
N THR A 195 -48.69 -15.37 -37.89
CA THR A 195 -48.54 -16.33 -38.99
C THR A 195 -49.87 -17.00 -39.35
N LYS A 196 -50.69 -17.35 -38.35
CA LYS A 196 -52.07 -17.87 -38.55
C LYS A 196 -52.95 -16.89 -39.34
N HIS A 197 -52.83 -15.59 -39.07
CA HIS A 197 -53.58 -14.53 -39.77
C HIS A 197 -52.85 -13.96 -41.00
N LYS A 198 -51.78 -14.61 -41.48
CA LYS A 198 -50.99 -14.18 -42.66
C LYS A 198 -50.51 -12.72 -42.57
N GLY A 199 -50.21 -12.26 -41.36
CA GLY A 199 -49.75 -10.89 -41.10
C GLY A 199 -50.82 -9.80 -41.21
N LYS A 200 -52.10 -10.15 -41.39
CA LYS A 200 -53.19 -9.16 -41.47
C LYS A 200 -53.68 -8.79 -40.07
N ILE A 201 -53.56 -7.51 -39.72
CA ILE A 201 -54.12 -6.94 -38.49
C ILE A 201 -55.62 -6.76 -38.70
N SER A 202 -56.40 -7.78 -38.32
CA SER A 202 -57.86 -7.77 -38.34
C SER A 202 -58.41 -7.83 -36.92
N GLN A 203 -59.68 -7.50 -36.73
CA GLN A 203 -60.33 -7.62 -35.41
C GLN A 203 -60.26 -9.05 -34.85
N ASN A 204 -60.29 -10.07 -35.73
CA ASN A 204 -60.10 -11.46 -35.32
C ASN A 204 -58.65 -11.77 -34.89
N PHE A 205 -57.66 -11.07 -35.46
CA PHE A 205 -56.26 -11.19 -35.05
C PHE A 205 -56.05 -10.59 -33.64
N ILE A 206 -56.62 -9.41 -33.38
CA ILE A 206 -56.56 -8.77 -32.05
C ILE A 206 -57.17 -9.70 -30.99
N ASN A 207 -58.37 -10.22 -31.25
CA ASN A 207 -59.05 -11.16 -30.35
C ASN A 207 -58.29 -12.47 -30.12
N ASP A 208 -57.63 -13.01 -31.15
CA ASP A 208 -56.81 -14.22 -31.01
C ASP A 208 -55.53 -13.94 -30.21
N CYS A 209 -54.91 -12.77 -30.36
CA CYS A 209 -53.74 -12.35 -29.59
C CYS A 209 -54.07 -12.16 -28.10
N LEU A 210 -55.18 -11.48 -27.78
CA LEU A 210 -55.64 -11.28 -26.40
C LEU A 210 -55.97 -12.60 -25.67
N LYS A 211 -56.34 -13.65 -26.41
CA LYS A 211 -56.56 -15.00 -25.84
C LYS A 211 -55.28 -15.80 -25.67
N ALA A 212 -54.32 -15.56 -26.55
CA ALA A 212 -53.09 -16.33 -26.64
C ALA A 212 -52.04 -15.84 -25.63
N ILE A 213 -52.00 -14.53 -25.38
CA ILE A 213 -51.06 -13.87 -24.47
C ILE A 213 -51.82 -13.38 -23.24
N PRO A 214 -51.69 -14.05 -22.08
CA PRO A 214 -52.35 -13.62 -20.85
C PRO A 214 -51.86 -12.25 -20.38
N PHE A 215 -52.74 -11.44 -19.79
CA PHE A 215 -52.44 -10.15 -19.14
C PHE A 215 -52.01 -8.98 -20.05
N ILE A 216 -51.99 -9.14 -21.39
CA ILE A 216 -51.77 -8.02 -22.31
C ILE A 216 -53.06 -7.20 -22.52
N THR A 217 -52.94 -5.88 -22.51
CA THR A 217 -54.06 -4.99 -22.88
C THR A 217 -54.13 -4.76 -24.39
N GLU A 218 -55.29 -4.34 -24.90
CA GLU A 218 -55.43 -4.01 -26.33
C GLU A 218 -54.49 -2.87 -26.75
N ASP A 219 -54.32 -1.84 -25.90
CA ASP A 219 -53.39 -0.75 -26.15
C ASP A 219 -51.93 -1.23 -26.23
N GLN A 220 -51.51 -2.11 -25.32
CA GLN A 220 -50.18 -2.71 -25.34
C GLN A 220 -49.98 -3.59 -26.58
N LEU A 221 -51.00 -4.33 -26.99
CA LEU A 221 -50.94 -5.13 -28.21
C LEU A 221 -50.78 -4.26 -29.46
N MET A 222 -51.46 -3.11 -29.52
CA MET A 222 -51.30 -2.15 -30.62
C MET A 222 -49.90 -1.53 -30.65
N GLU A 223 -49.36 -1.12 -29.50
CA GLU A 223 -47.96 -0.65 -29.38
C GLU A 223 -46.97 -1.73 -29.86
N GLN A 224 -47.21 -3.00 -29.52
CA GLN A 224 -46.36 -4.11 -29.96
C GLN A 224 -46.46 -4.38 -31.46
N ILE A 225 -47.63 -4.19 -32.07
CA ILE A 225 -47.79 -4.28 -33.53
C ILE A 225 -47.00 -3.17 -34.23
N GLU A 226 -47.04 -1.95 -33.70
CA GLU A 226 -46.28 -0.81 -34.22
C GLU A 226 -44.77 -1.03 -34.07
N ASN A 227 -44.31 -1.42 -32.88
CA ASN A 227 -42.91 -1.73 -32.60
C ASN A 227 -42.37 -2.84 -33.49
N TYR A 228 -43.16 -3.90 -33.71
CA TYR A 228 -42.77 -4.99 -34.61
C TYR A 228 -42.69 -4.54 -36.08
N ASN A 229 -43.63 -3.71 -36.54
CA ASN A 229 -43.57 -3.18 -37.91
C ASN A 229 -42.38 -2.23 -38.10
N LEU A 230 -42.07 -1.42 -37.10
CA LEU A 230 -40.89 -0.54 -37.09
C LEU A 230 -39.59 -1.37 -37.11
N LEU A 231 -39.51 -2.43 -36.29
CA LEU A 231 -38.39 -3.37 -36.31
C LEU A 231 -38.18 -3.96 -37.70
N GLN A 232 -39.24 -4.42 -38.36
CA GLN A 232 -39.17 -4.99 -39.71
C GLN A 232 -38.63 -3.97 -40.73
N GLN A 233 -39.06 -2.71 -40.64
CA GLN A 233 -38.57 -1.63 -41.51
C GLN A 233 -37.07 -1.35 -41.29
N LEU A 234 -36.63 -1.27 -40.04
CA LEU A 234 -35.23 -1.05 -39.69
C LEU A 234 -34.34 -2.21 -40.15
N GLU A 235 -34.81 -3.45 -40.01
CA GLU A 235 -34.09 -4.62 -40.52
C GLU A 235 -33.94 -4.61 -42.04
N ASP A 236 -34.95 -4.16 -42.77
CA ASP A 236 -34.91 -4.05 -44.22
C ASP A 236 -33.99 -2.90 -44.67
N GLU A 237 -34.04 -1.74 -44.01
CA GLU A 237 -33.11 -0.62 -44.24
C GLU A 237 -31.66 -1.03 -43.94
N LYS A 238 -31.43 -1.79 -42.86
CA LYS A 238 -30.12 -2.36 -42.53
C LYS A 238 -29.61 -3.28 -43.63
N LYS A 239 -30.46 -4.16 -44.17
CA LYS A 239 -30.09 -5.05 -45.28
C LYS A 239 -29.71 -4.25 -46.52
N GLU A 240 -30.49 -3.22 -46.87
CA GLU A 240 -30.20 -2.33 -47.99
C GLU A 240 -28.83 -1.66 -47.82
N LEU A 241 -28.56 -1.03 -46.67
CA LEU A 241 -27.27 -0.40 -46.39
C LEU A 241 -26.11 -1.40 -46.43
N LEU A 242 -26.30 -2.63 -45.95
CA LEU A 242 -25.27 -3.68 -46.03
C LEU A 242 -25.01 -4.11 -47.48
N THR A 243 -26.04 -4.15 -48.34
CA THR A 243 -25.85 -4.41 -49.77
C THR A 243 -25.13 -3.25 -50.46
N GLU A 244 -25.47 -2.01 -50.13
CA GLU A 244 -24.77 -0.82 -50.63
C GLU A 244 -23.31 -0.80 -50.19
N TYR A 245 -23.04 -1.13 -48.93
CA TYR A 245 -21.69 -1.24 -48.39
C TYR A 245 -20.86 -2.26 -49.19
N LYS A 246 -21.42 -3.44 -49.43
CA LYS A 246 -20.75 -4.49 -50.23
C LYS A 246 -20.47 -4.02 -51.65
N ARG A 247 -21.43 -3.36 -52.31
CA ARG A 247 -21.27 -2.79 -53.65
C ARG A 247 -20.14 -1.75 -53.69
N LYS A 248 -20.18 -0.74 -52.81
CA LYS A 248 -19.16 0.31 -52.76
C LYS A 248 -17.77 -0.22 -52.41
N LYS A 249 -17.70 -1.24 -51.55
CA LYS A 249 -16.44 -1.91 -51.23
C LYS A 249 -15.81 -2.58 -52.45
N GLU A 250 -16.61 -3.23 -53.29
CA GLU A 250 -16.12 -3.83 -54.54
C GLU A 250 -15.74 -2.74 -55.56
N GLU A 251 -16.51 -1.67 -55.69
CA GLU A 251 -16.17 -0.52 -56.55
C GLU A 251 -14.82 0.10 -56.16
N ASN A 252 -14.59 0.35 -54.87
CA ASN A 252 -13.31 0.88 -54.38
C ASN A 252 -12.14 -0.06 -54.69
N LYS A 253 -12.35 -1.37 -54.60
CA LYS A 253 -11.33 -2.37 -54.95
C LYS A 253 -11.01 -2.36 -56.45
N GLN A 254 -12.01 -2.18 -57.31
CA GLN A 254 -11.80 -2.05 -58.76
C GLN A 254 -11.07 -0.74 -59.11
N ILE A 255 -11.45 0.38 -58.48
CA ILE A 255 -10.77 1.67 -58.66
C ILE A 255 -9.31 1.57 -58.22
N GLN A 256 -9.03 0.95 -57.09
CA GLN A 256 -7.67 0.76 -56.58
C GLN A 256 -6.83 -0.09 -57.55
N LEU A 257 -7.41 -1.16 -58.11
CA LEU A 257 -6.74 -1.99 -59.10
C LEU A 257 -6.42 -1.22 -60.40
N GLN A 258 -7.34 -0.36 -60.86
CA GLN A 258 -7.10 0.51 -62.02
C GLN A 258 -6.00 1.54 -61.75
N GLN A 259 -5.97 2.14 -60.56
CA GLN A 259 -4.91 3.07 -60.15
C GLN A 259 -3.54 2.38 -60.08
N GLU A 260 -3.47 1.15 -59.56
CA GLU A 260 -2.24 0.36 -59.56
C GLU A 260 -1.77 0.02 -60.97
N GLN A 261 -2.69 -0.34 -61.88
CA GLN A 261 -2.36 -0.59 -63.29
C GLN A 261 -1.83 0.67 -63.98
N GLN A 262 -2.47 1.82 -63.76
CA GLN A 262 -2.00 3.11 -64.29
C GLN A 262 -0.63 3.49 -63.72
N GLN A 263 -0.37 3.28 -62.42
CA GLN A 263 0.95 3.52 -61.83
C GLN A 263 2.03 2.62 -62.42
N GLN A 264 1.74 1.32 -62.63
CA GLN A 264 2.66 0.41 -63.30
C GLN A 264 2.92 0.81 -64.76
N GLU A 265 1.92 1.34 -65.46
CA GLU A 265 2.08 1.84 -66.82
C GLU A 265 2.92 3.13 -66.87
N ILE A 266 2.73 4.04 -65.92
CA ILE A 266 3.58 5.23 -65.72
C ILE A 266 5.02 4.83 -65.37
N GLU A 267 5.22 3.82 -64.52
CA GLU A 267 6.55 3.29 -64.21
C GLU A 267 7.23 2.65 -65.42
N LYS A 268 6.48 1.90 -66.24
CA LYS A 268 6.99 1.35 -67.51
C LYS A 268 7.37 2.46 -68.49
N GLN A 269 6.59 3.54 -68.59
CA GLN A 269 6.94 4.70 -69.42
C GLN A 269 8.16 5.47 -68.89
N LYS A 270 8.34 5.57 -67.56
CA LYS A 270 9.54 6.16 -66.92
C LYS A 270 10.81 5.32 -67.11
N GLN A 271 10.71 4.01 -67.31
CA GLN A 271 11.87 3.16 -67.61
C GLN A 271 12.39 3.33 -69.05
N VAL A 272 11.58 3.80 -69.99
CA VAL A 272 11.97 3.99 -71.41
C VAL A 272 12.66 5.35 -71.67
N LYS A 273 12.56 6.31 -70.75
CA LYS A 273 13.27 7.61 -70.86
C LYS A 273 14.05 7.92 -69.58
N LYS A 274 15.25 7.35 -69.44
CA LYS A 274 16.30 7.94 -68.59
C LYS A 274 17.16 8.86 -69.46
N PRO A 275 17.07 10.19 -69.31
CA PRO A 275 18.17 11.05 -69.70
C PRO A 275 19.36 10.74 -68.80
N LEU A 276 20.54 10.62 -69.40
CA LEU A 276 21.80 10.44 -68.69
C LEU A 276 22.06 11.69 -67.84
N VAL A 277 21.77 11.64 -66.54
CA VAL A 277 22.10 12.73 -65.61
C VAL A 277 23.62 12.94 -65.59
N PRO A 278 24.12 14.18 -65.81
CA PRO A 278 25.55 14.48 -65.80
C PRO A 278 26.19 14.03 -64.48
N LYS A 279 27.36 13.36 -64.56
CA LYS A 279 28.12 12.85 -63.40
C LYS A 279 28.32 13.90 -62.29
N GLU A 280 28.39 15.18 -62.65
CA GLU A 280 28.63 16.30 -61.74
C GLU A 280 27.52 16.50 -60.69
N GLU A 281 26.24 16.32 -61.05
CA GLU A 281 25.13 16.48 -60.09
C GLU A 281 25.09 15.31 -59.08
N ARG A 282 25.48 14.11 -59.54
CA ARG A 282 25.62 12.94 -58.66
C ARG A 282 26.72 13.12 -57.63
N ASP A 283 27.83 13.74 -58.01
CA ASP A 283 28.96 13.94 -57.10
C ASP A 283 28.71 15.12 -56.14
N LYS A 284 27.99 16.17 -56.57
CA LYS A 284 27.47 17.22 -55.68
C LYS A 284 26.52 16.68 -54.62
N LEU A 285 25.55 15.84 -55.02
CA LEU A 285 24.60 15.22 -54.09
C LEU A 285 25.30 14.30 -53.08
N LYS A 286 26.34 13.56 -53.50
CA LYS A 286 27.16 12.74 -52.58
C LYS A 286 27.91 13.59 -51.57
N GLU A 287 28.44 14.73 -51.99
CA GLU A 287 29.17 15.63 -51.10
C GLU A 287 28.22 16.29 -50.10
N GLU A 288 27.03 16.72 -50.53
CA GLU A 288 25.96 17.19 -49.63
C GLU A 288 25.55 16.13 -48.59
N ILE A 289 25.41 14.87 -49.01
CA ILE A 289 25.11 13.75 -48.11
C ILE A 289 26.26 13.52 -47.10
N LYS A 290 27.51 13.64 -47.52
CA LYS A 290 28.67 13.54 -46.61
C LYS A 290 28.69 14.68 -45.61
N GLN A 291 28.52 15.92 -46.07
CA GLN A 291 28.44 17.09 -45.20
C GLN A 291 27.27 16.99 -44.21
N TRP A 292 26.12 16.49 -44.65
CA TRP A 292 24.98 16.22 -43.77
C TRP A 292 25.29 15.14 -42.72
N LYS A 293 25.97 14.04 -43.10
CA LYS A 293 26.40 13.00 -42.14
C LYS A 293 27.38 13.55 -41.11
N ILE A 294 28.35 14.36 -41.54
CA ILE A 294 29.32 15.00 -40.64
C ILE A 294 28.59 15.93 -39.67
N LYS A 295 27.75 16.85 -40.17
CA LYS A 295 26.94 17.75 -39.34
C LYS A 295 26.08 17.00 -38.33
N ARG A 296 25.47 15.88 -38.72
CA ARG A 296 24.64 15.06 -37.83
C ARG A 296 25.45 14.42 -36.71
N VAL A 297 26.68 13.96 -36.99
CA VAL A 297 27.58 13.39 -35.98
C VAL A 297 28.11 14.49 -35.06
N THR A 298 28.51 15.63 -35.62
CA THR A 298 28.97 16.79 -34.84
C THR A 298 27.88 17.33 -33.93
N GLN A 299 26.63 17.44 -34.41
CA GLN A 299 25.51 17.89 -33.58
C GLN A 299 25.27 16.94 -32.41
N LYS A 300 25.28 15.62 -32.65
CA LYS A 300 25.14 14.64 -31.56
C LYS A 300 26.25 14.74 -30.52
N ALA A 301 27.49 14.97 -30.96
CA ALA A 301 28.62 15.16 -30.04
C ALA A 301 28.48 16.45 -29.23
N ILE A 302 27.98 17.54 -29.83
CA ILE A 302 27.69 18.80 -29.13
C ILE A 302 26.57 18.57 -28.10
N ASP A 303 25.48 17.92 -28.49
CA ASP A 303 24.34 17.63 -27.60
C ASP A 303 24.76 16.76 -26.40
N GLU A 304 25.67 15.80 -26.61
CA GLU A 304 26.22 14.94 -25.56
C GLU A 304 27.12 15.71 -24.59
N ILE A 305 27.98 16.61 -25.10
CA ILE A 305 28.80 17.51 -24.27
C ILE A 305 27.91 18.49 -23.48
N GLU A 306 26.87 19.05 -24.10
CA GLU A 306 25.91 19.93 -23.41
C GLU A 306 25.12 19.21 -22.32
N TYR A 307 24.80 17.94 -22.54
CA TYR A 307 24.12 17.11 -21.55
C TYR A 307 25.03 16.83 -20.34
N ASP A 308 26.28 16.42 -20.58
CA ASP A 308 27.24 16.13 -19.51
C ASP A 308 27.57 17.40 -18.70
N THR A 309 27.77 18.54 -19.36
CA THR A 309 28.01 19.81 -18.67
C THR A 309 26.82 20.26 -17.81
N LYS A 310 25.58 20.10 -18.29
CA LYS A 310 24.36 20.38 -17.47
C LYS A 310 24.30 19.48 -16.25
N LYS A 311 24.60 18.19 -16.41
CA LYS A 311 24.62 17.20 -15.31
C LYS A 311 25.68 17.54 -14.26
N ASP A 312 26.86 17.97 -14.67
CA ASP A 312 27.92 18.39 -13.75
C ASP A 312 27.56 19.67 -12.98
N ILE A 313 26.94 20.66 -13.66
CA ILE A 313 26.44 21.88 -13.02
C ILE A 313 25.35 21.56 -11.98
N GLU A 314 24.43 20.64 -12.30
CA GLU A 314 23.37 20.23 -11.38
C GLU A 314 23.92 19.48 -10.18
N LYS A 315 24.92 18.61 -10.39
CA LYS A 315 25.64 17.93 -9.31
C LYS A 315 26.33 18.95 -8.39
N GLN A 316 27.04 19.94 -8.93
CA GLN A 316 27.67 21.00 -8.15
C GLN A 316 26.65 21.83 -7.35
N LYS A 317 25.51 22.20 -7.95
CA LYS A 317 24.42 22.90 -7.23
C LYS A 317 23.88 22.06 -6.07
N SER A 318 23.70 20.75 -6.29
CA SER A 318 23.23 19.84 -5.24
C SER A 318 24.22 19.71 -4.08
N GLU A 319 25.53 19.69 -4.37
CA GLU A 319 26.58 19.64 -3.36
C GLU A 319 26.68 20.95 -2.57
N MET A 320 26.55 22.09 -3.23
CA MET A 320 26.49 23.41 -2.58
C MET A 320 25.30 23.51 -1.62
N LEU A 321 24.11 23.07 -2.05
CA LEU A 321 22.92 23.03 -1.20
C LEU A 321 23.07 22.09 0.01
N LYS A 322 23.78 20.96 -0.15
CA LYS A 322 24.09 20.06 0.96
C LYS A 322 25.02 20.73 1.98
N LYS A 323 26.09 21.38 1.52
CA LYS A 323 27.01 22.13 2.40
C LYS A 323 26.28 23.24 3.16
N GLU A 324 25.44 24.02 2.48
CA GLU A 324 24.66 25.09 3.13
C GLU A 324 23.69 24.53 4.20
N ARG A 325 23.08 23.37 3.95
CA ARG A 325 22.23 22.67 4.94
C ARG A 325 23.04 22.20 6.14
N GLU A 326 24.23 21.66 5.92
CA GLU A 326 25.13 21.22 6.99
C GLU A 326 25.61 22.40 7.86
N GLU A 327 25.98 23.53 7.24
CA GLU A 327 26.34 24.76 7.94
C GLU A 327 25.18 25.30 8.80
N LYS A 328 23.97 25.38 8.23
CA LYS A 328 22.76 25.77 8.98
C LYS A 328 22.47 24.82 10.14
N LYS A 329 22.65 23.51 9.94
CA LYS A 329 22.48 22.52 11.00
C LYS A 329 23.48 22.72 12.13
N LEU A 330 24.74 23.02 11.80
CA LEU A 330 25.78 23.31 12.79
C LEU A 330 25.48 24.61 13.55
N GLN A 331 25.01 25.67 12.88
CA GLN A 331 24.57 26.90 13.52
C GLN A 331 23.43 26.66 14.52
N VAL A 332 22.45 25.84 14.16
CA VAL A 332 21.34 25.46 15.07
C VAL A 332 21.85 24.65 16.26
N GLN A 333 22.80 23.73 16.07
CA GLN A 333 23.41 22.97 17.15
C GLN A 333 24.15 23.90 18.11
N TYR A 334 24.99 24.80 17.60
CA TYR A 334 25.70 25.79 18.41
C TYR A 334 24.73 26.68 19.20
N TYR A 335 23.65 27.16 18.57
CA TYR A 335 22.61 27.94 19.26
C TYR A 335 21.91 27.14 20.37
N ARG A 336 21.63 25.84 20.16
CA ARG A 336 21.06 24.97 21.19
C ARG A 336 22.01 24.78 22.36
N GLU A 337 23.30 24.56 22.10
CA GLU A 337 24.33 24.43 23.14
C GLU A 337 24.46 25.71 23.95
N GLN A 338 24.53 26.87 23.29
CA GLN A 338 24.55 28.18 23.94
C GLN A 338 23.32 28.38 24.83
N LYS A 339 22.11 28.07 24.33
CA LYS A 339 20.88 28.17 25.11
C LYS A 339 20.87 27.23 26.33
N LEU A 340 21.52 26.08 26.22
CA LEU A 340 21.62 25.10 27.30
C LEU A 340 22.60 25.58 28.38
N ILE A 341 23.73 26.16 27.98
CA ILE A 341 24.70 26.81 28.88
C ILE A 341 24.06 28.00 29.59
N GLU A 342 23.33 28.85 28.86
CA GLU A 342 22.59 30.00 29.43
C GLU A 342 21.59 29.52 30.49
N LYS A 343 20.84 28.46 30.18
CA LYS A 343 19.88 27.85 31.12
C LYS A 343 20.57 27.27 32.36
N GLN A 344 21.74 26.66 32.20
CA GLN A 344 22.55 26.18 33.34
C GLN A 344 23.04 27.33 34.21
N ARG A 345 23.55 28.42 33.62
CA ARG A 345 23.95 29.62 34.35
C ARG A 345 22.78 30.24 35.09
N GLU A 346 21.61 30.30 34.48
CA GLU A 346 20.39 30.82 35.11
C GLU A 346 19.95 29.94 36.30
N GLN A 347 20.10 28.62 36.18
CA GLN A 347 19.86 27.68 37.29
C GLN A 347 20.88 27.85 38.42
N GLU A 348 22.16 28.03 38.10
CA GLU A 348 23.22 28.30 39.08
C GLU A 348 22.96 29.63 39.81
N LEU A 349 22.61 30.69 39.08
CA LEU A 349 22.21 31.98 39.66
C LEU A 349 20.99 31.84 40.58
N LYS A 350 19.95 31.10 40.16
CA LYS A 350 18.78 30.81 40.99
C LYS A 350 19.15 30.00 42.23
N GLN A 351 20.07 29.03 42.12
CA GLN A 351 20.55 28.27 43.27
C GLN A 351 21.32 29.19 44.23
N VAL A 352 22.25 30.02 43.74
CA VAL A 352 22.97 31.00 44.54
C VAL A 352 22.02 31.99 45.20
N GLU A 353 20.98 32.45 44.50
CA GLU A 353 19.96 33.34 45.06
C GLU A 353 19.13 32.65 46.15
N THR A 354 18.76 31.38 45.97
CA THR A 354 18.07 30.59 47.02
C THR A 354 18.98 30.29 48.21
N MET A 355 20.28 30.12 48.00
CA MET A 355 21.28 29.91 49.04
C MET A 355 21.60 31.22 49.78
N SER A 356 21.63 32.34 49.07
CA SER A 356 21.77 33.69 49.64
C SER A 356 20.51 34.10 50.43
N LYS A 357 19.31 33.74 49.97
CA LYS A 357 18.06 33.89 50.76
C LYS A 357 18.03 32.97 52.00
N ARG A 358 18.93 31.98 52.10
CA ARG A 358 19.15 31.12 53.26
C ARG A 358 20.39 31.55 54.05
N TYR A 359 20.54 32.84 54.36
CA TYR A 359 21.40 33.26 55.48
C TYR A 359 20.78 32.76 56.80
N VAL A 360 21.06 31.51 57.13
CA VAL A 360 20.91 30.97 58.47
C VAL A 360 22.10 31.48 59.29
N SER A 361 21.84 32.21 60.38
CA SER A 361 22.87 32.70 61.31
C SER A 361 23.86 31.59 61.66
N GLN A 362 25.15 31.90 61.80
CA GLN A 362 26.22 30.92 62.13
C GLN A 362 25.85 30.07 63.35
N GLU A 363 25.13 30.64 64.33
CA GLU A 363 24.64 29.92 65.52
C GLU A 363 23.61 28.82 65.21
N ALA A 364 22.82 28.97 64.15
CA ALA A 364 21.86 27.94 63.74
C ALA A 364 22.55 26.82 62.94
N ILE A 365 23.63 27.13 62.22
CA ILE A 365 24.51 26.12 61.59
C ILE A 365 25.22 25.30 62.67
N GLU A 366 25.76 25.95 63.70
CA GLU A 366 26.41 25.26 64.83
C GLU A 366 25.43 24.40 65.63
N ARG A 367 24.20 24.88 65.87
CA ARG A 367 23.14 24.07 66.51
C ARG A 367 22.79 22.82 65.70
N ILE A 368 22.69 22.92 64.38
CA ILE A 368 22.42 21.77 63.51
C ILE A 368 23.59 20.79 63.55
N LYS A 369 24.84 21.29 63.44
CA LYS A 369 26.06 20.46 63.50
C LYS A 369 26.21 19.72 64.83
N MET A 370 25.89 20.37 65.95
CA MET A 370 25.89 19.73 67.28
C MET A 370 24.82 18.64 67.38
N LYS A 371 23.62 18.88 66.86
CA LYS A 371 22.54 17.88 66.82
C LYS A 371 22.91 16.69 65.94
N GLU A 372 23.53 16.92 64.79
CA GLU A 372 24.01 15.87 63.89
C GLU A 372 25.13 15.05 64.50
N ASN A 373 26.13 15.69 65.10
CA ASN A 373 27.23 15.00 65.80
C ASN A 373 26.69 14.13 66.95
N HIS A 374 25.76 14.65 67.74
CA HIS A 374 25.12 13.88 68.81
C HIS A 374 24.34 12.67 68.28
N LEU A 375 23.69 12.80 67.12
CA LEU A 375 22.99 11.71 66.46
C LEU A 375 23.96 10.64 65.93
N ILE A 376 25.10 11.08 65.39
CA ILE A 376 26.18 10.20 64.90
C ILE A 376 26.80 9.43 66.08
N GLU A 377 27.08 10.09 67.20
CA GLU A 377 27.58 9.46 68.43
C GLU A 377 26.61 8.40 68.96
N LYS A 378 25.31 8.73 69.03
CA LYS A 378 24.27 7.74 69.39
C LYS A 378 24.25 6.55 68.44
N LYS A 379 24.40 6.76 67.12
CA LYS A 379 24.47 5.65 66.16
C LYS A 379 25.71 4.79 66.35
N LYS A 380 26.87 5.40 66.65
CA LYS A 380 28.12 4.67 66.96
C LYS A 380 27.97 3.81 68.21
N SER A 381 27.43 4.36 69.30
CA SER A 381 27.26 3.59 70.54
C SER A 381 26.28 2.42 70.38
N ILE A 382 25.21 2.59 69.61
CA ILE A 382 24.29 1.51 69.26
C ILE A 382 25.00 0.43 68.45
N LEU A 383 25.86 0.81 67.49
CA LEU A 383 26.61 -0.12 66.66
C LEU A 383 27.61 -0.93 67.49
N GLU A 384 28.34 -0.28 68.40
CA GLU A 384 29.27 -0.94 69.33
C GLU A 384 28.54 -1.91 70.27
N GLN A 385 27.38 -1.52 70.81
CA GLN A 385 26.55 -2.42 71.60
C GLN A 385 26.05 -3.61 70.79
N LYS A 386 25.72 -3.41 69.51
CA LYS A 386 25.28 -4.49 68.62
C LYS A 386 26.44 -5.45 68.33
N GLN A 387 27.64 -4.94 68.09
CA GLN A 387 28.85 -5.76 67.89
C GLN A 387 29.18 -6.57 69.15
N LYS A 388 29.14 -5.96 70.35
CA LYS A 388 29.33 -6.69 71.61
C LYS A 388 28.29 -7.80 71.80
N LYS A 389 27.02 -7.53 71.51
CA LYS A 389 25.97 -8.56 71.58
C LYS A 389 26.17 -9.68 70.57
N GLN A 390 26.67 -9.40 69.37
CA GLN A 390 27.01 -10.42 68.38
C GLN A 390 28.17 -11.28 68.86
N PHE A 391 29.24 -10.66 69.38
CA PHE A 391 30.38 -11.36 69.94
C PHE A 391 30.00 -12.26 71.13
N ASP A 392 29.18 -11.76 72.06
CA ASP A 392 28.65 -12.55 73.18
C ASP A 392 27.76 -13.72 72.70
N GLN A 393 27.02 -13.53 71.61
CA GLN A 393 26.20 -14.58 71.00
C GLN A 393 27.08 -15.64 70.32
N GLU A 394 28.13 -15.24 69.62
CA GLU A 394 29.11 -16.14 69.00
C GLU A 394 29.84 -16.98 70.04
N ILE A 395 30.31 -16.38 71.14
CA ILE A 395 30.93 -17.11 72.25
C ILE A 395 29.94 -18.14 72.84
N LYS A 396 28.68 -17.74 73.05
CA LYS A 396 27.64 -18.67 73.55
C LYS A 396 27.24 -19.74 72.52
N GLN A 397 27.44 -19.51 71.23
CA GLN A 397 27.21 -20.52 70.19
C GLN A 397 28.38 -21.49 70.15
N GLN A 398 29.62 -20.98 70.14
CA GLN A 398 30.84 -21.80 70.20
C GLN A 398 30.86 -22.70 71.44
N ALA A 399 30.56 -22.17 72.63
CA ALA A 399 30.46 -22.99 73.84
C ALA A 399 29.39 -24.10 73.72
N ARG A 400 28.24 -23.80 73.08
CA ARG A 400 27.20 -24.81 72.82
C ARG A 400 27.58 -25.82 71.75
N GLU A 401 28.37 -25.42 70.76
CA GLU A 401 28.90 -26.30 69.72
C GLU A 401 30.00 -27.21 70.28
N GLU A 402 30.89 -26.69 71.13
CA GLU A 402 31.87 -27.47 71.88
C GLU A 402 31.19 -28.50 72.80
N ASP A 403 30.19 -28.08 73.58
CA ASP A 403 29.39 -28.99 74.42
C ASP A 403 28.68 -30.10 73.61
N LYS A 404 28.19 -29.76 72.41
CA LYS A 404 27.57 -30.72 71.49
C LYS A 404 28.60 -31.67 70.89
N TYR A 405 29.76 -31.16 70.46
CA TYR A 405 30.83 -31.97 69.90
C TYR A 405 31.34 -32.98 70.93
N ILE A 406 31.51 -32.56 72.20
CA ILE A 406 31.97 -33.46 73.26
C ILE A 406 30.96 -34.59 73.54
N LYS A 407 29.66 -34.29 73.53
CA LYS A 407 28.60 -35.29 73.80
C LYS A 407 28.30 -36.22 72.62
N PHE A 408 28.56 -35.80 71.38
CA PHE A 408 28.20 -36.56 70.18
C PHE A 408 29.38 -36.89 69.25
N ALA A 409 30.64 -36.72 69.69
CA ALA A 409 31.86 -36.98 68.91
C ALA A 409 31.95 -38.39 68.32
N TYR A 410 31.30 -39.38 68.93
CA TYR A 410 31.24 -40.77 68.45
C TYR A 410 30.29 -40.97 67.25
N VAL A 411 29.41 -40.00 66.96
CA VAL A 411 28.40 -40.10 65.90
C VAL A 411 28.81 -39.23 64.72
N GLU A 412 29.12 -39.86 63.57
CA GLU A 412 29.34 -39.14 62.34
C GLU A 412 28.07 -38.36 61.92
N SER A 413 28.24 -37.08 61.63
CA SER A 413 27.14 -36.18 61.27
C SER A 413 26.55 -36.54 59.90
N LYS A 414 25.41 -37.22 59.90
CA LYS A 414 24.59 -37.45 58.69
C LYS A 414 23.78 -36.22 58.25
N LEU A 415 24.11 -35.03 58.74
CA LEU A 415 23.33 -33.80 58.54
C LEU A 415 23.25 -33.40 57.05
N ASN A 416 24.23 -33.80 56.25
CA ASN A 416 24.29 -33.54 54.80
C ASN A 416 23.87 -34.76 53.96
N GLU A 417 23.54 -35.89 54.57
CA GLU A 417 23.03 -37.06 53.85
C GLU A 417 21.54 -36.91 53.61
N THR A 418 21.12 -36.85 52.35
CA THR A 418 19.71 -36.92 52.00
C THR A 418 19.18 -38.29 52.36
N THR A 419 18.12 -38.35 53.19
CA THR A 419 17.46 -39.62 53.51
C THR A 419 16.88 -40.25 52.23
N LYS A 420 16.95 -41.58 52.10
CA LYS A 420 16.40 -42.31 50.93
C LYS A 420 14.94 -41.95 50.62
N ALA A 421 14.14 -41.64 51.64
CA ALA A 421 12.76 -41.16 51.46
C ALA A 421 12.68 -39.79 50.76
N ALA A 422 13.61 -38.88 51.07
CA ALA A 422 13.69 -37.56 50.43
C ALA A 422 14.24 -37.65 48.99
N GLU A 423 15.12 -38.61 48.70
CA GLU A 423 15.56 -38.90 47.33
C GLU A 423 14.42 -39.47 46.47
N LEU A 424 13.61 -40.38 47.01
CA LEU A 424 12.48 -40.99 46.29
C LEU A 424 11.33 -40.01 46.02
N GLN A 425 11.15 -38.98 46.86
CA GLN A 425 10.11 -37.96 46.65
C GLN A 425 10.55 -36.81 45.73
N LYS A 426 11.84 -36.67 45.41
CA LYS A 426 12.32 -35.67 44.46
C LYS A 426 11.87 -36.04 43.05
N ARG A 427 10.95 -35.24 42.49
CA ARG A 427 10.54 -35.36 41.09
C ARG A 427 11.74 -35.06 40.18
N GLN A 428 11.89 -35.76 39.05
CA GLN A 428 13.02 -35.59 38.12
C GLN A 428 13.20 -34.16 37.56
N LYS A 429 12.21 -33.27 37.74
CA LYS A 429 12.22 -31.87 37.28
C LYS A 429 12.07 -30.86 38.43
N PHE A 430 12.54 -31.18 39.63
CA PHE A 430 12.52 -30.22 40.74
C PHE A 430 13.65 -29.19 40.58
N ASP A 431 13.30 -27.93 40.35
CA ASP A 431 14.26 -26.82 40.30
C ASP A 431 14.04 -25.89 41.51
N PRO A 432 15.01 -25.81 42.45
CA PRO A 432 14.91 -24.95 43.65
C PRO A 432 14.67 -23.47 43.36
N LYS A 433 14.90 -22.98 42.13
CA LYS A 433 14.60 -21.58 41.75
C LYS A 433 13.18 -21.37 41.22
N ILE A 434 12.56 -22.40 40.65
CA ILE A 434 11.29 -22.29 39.92
C ILE A 434 10.12 -22.79 40.77
N ASP A 435 10.34 -23.84 41.58
CA ASP A 435 9.31 -24.49 42.40
C ASP A 435 9.19 -23.88 43.82
N GLN A 436 9.93 -22.82 44.12
CA GLN A 436 9.59 -21.92 45.23
C GLN A 436 8.32 -21.18 44.84
N GLY A 437 7.17 -21.75 45.22
CA GLY A 437 5.84 -21.33 44.76
C GLY A 437 5.68 -19.81 44.62
N LYS A 438 5.05 -19.39 43.51
CA LYS A 438 4.70 -17.99 43.28
C LYS A 438 3.96 -17.43 44.51
N TYR A 439 4.40 -16.26 44.97
CA TYR A 439 3.66 -15.47 45.96
C TYR A 439 2.21 -15.33 45.47
N ALA A 440 1.25 -15.76 46.29
CA ALA A 440 -0.14 -15.70 45.92
C ALA A 440 -0.58 -14.22 45.84
N ASP A 441 -0.89 -13.74 44.64
CA ASP A 441 -1.55 -12.44 44.39
C ASP A 441 -3.03 -12.55 44.79
N THR A 442 -3.27 -12.84 46.07
CA THR A 442 -4.58 -12.70 46.70
C THR A 442 -4.58 -11.39 47.48
N PHE A 443 -5.77 -10.80 47.63
CA PHE A 443 -6.02 -9.52 48.30
C PHE A 443 -5.40 -9.40 49.73
N GLY A 444 -4.98 -10.51 50.34
CA GLY A 444 -4.35 -10.54 51.67
C GLY A 444 -2.81 -10.59 51.72
N GLY A 445 -2.10 -10.73 50.60
CA GLY A 445 -0.63 -10.81 50.58
C GLY A 445 -0.01 -11.91 51.48
N ASN A 446 1.32 -11.97 51.55
CA ASN A 446 2.07 -12.97 52.31
C ASN A 446 1.91 -12.77 53.84
N LEU A 447 0.97 -13.49 54.46
CA LEU A 447 0.62 -13.41 55.89
C LEU A 447 1.72 -13.93 56.84
N LEU A 448 2.86 -14.40 56.33
CA LEU A 448 3.96 -14.93 57.14
C LEU A 448 5.09 -13.92 57.41
N GLY A 449 5.00 -12.69 56.89
CA GLY A 449 5.85 -11.58 57.34
C GLY A 449 5.34 -11.05 58.68
N ALA A 450 6.10 -11.21 59.76
CA ALA A 450 5.77 -10.78 61.12
C ALA A 450 4.97 -9.47 61.15
N GLY A 451 3.69 -9.58 61.50
CA GLY A 451 2.73 -8.49 61.47
C GLY A 451 3.12 -7.35 62.38
N ARG A 452 3.75 -6.31 61.82
CA ARG A 452 3.75 -4.98 62.43
C ARG A 452 2.44 -4.32 62.07
N ARG A 453 1.49 -4.31 63.01
CA ARG A 453 0.27 -3.50 62.90
C ARG A 453 0.70 -2.05 62.60
N ALA A 454 0.05 -1.41 61.62
CA ALA A 454 0.25 0.00 61.36
C ALA A 454 -0.04 0.79 62.63
N ILE A 455 0.97 1.49 63.17
CA ILE A 455 0.82 2.37 64.33
C ILE A 455 0.25 3.69 63.79
N PRO A 456 -0.94 4.12 64.24
CA PRO A 456 -1.51 5.39 63.84
C PRO A 456 -0.57 6.56 64.18
N GLY A 457 -0.51 7.58 63.31
CA GLY A 457 0.47 8.67 63.38
C GLY A 457 0.53 9.42 64.72
N TRP A 458 -0.55 9.39 65.51
CA TRP A 458 -0.60 10.01 66.84
C TRP A 458 0.14 9.24 67.94
N ARG A 459 0.63 8.01 67.68
CA ARG A 459 1.43 7.20 68.62
C ARG A 459 2.93 7.14 68.31
N GLN A 460 3.43 7.90 67.34
CA GLN A 460 4.83 7.81 66.89
C GLN A 460 5.87 8.46 67.83
N ASN A 461 5.46 9.30 68.79
CA ASN A 461 6.39 10.06 69.64
C ASN A 461 6.54 9.53 71.09
N LEU A 462 6.10 8.30 71.35
CA LEU A 462 6.31 7.61 72.63
C LEU A 462 7.23 6.41 72.39
N GLY A 463 8.53 6.67 72.34
CA GLY A 463 9.56 5.66 72.14
C GLY A 463 10.95 6.20 72.43
#